data_AF-A0A351RC21-F1
#
_entry.id   AF-A0A351RC21-F1
#
_cell.length_a   1.000
_cell.length_b   1.000
_cell.length_c   1.000
_cell.angle_alpha   90.00
_cell.angle_beta   90.00
_cell.angle_gamma   90.00
#
_symmetry.space_group_name_H-M   'P 1'
#
loop_
_entity.id
_entity.type
_entity.pdbx_description
1 polymer ?
#
loop_
_entity_poly.entity_id
_entity_poly.type
_entity_poly.pdbx_seq_one_letter_code
_entity_poly.pdbx_strand_id
1 'polypeptide(L)'
;MKKMLFSLLLIGAMFASQMVVAAADLEVNTPAISAIKGSMQSRHAQLAPHYASGAVGLTKDGMVAVRDANAVPLKDRASLNGVVAAENADRTKLYKEIATANG
;
A
#
# COMPACT_ATOMS: atom_id res chain seq x y z
N MET A 1 26.48 -20.64 -45.13
CA MET A 1 25.96 -19.27 -44.95
C MET A 1 24.63 -19.22 -44.19
N LYS A 2 23.55 -19.89 -44.64
CA LYS A 2 22.23 -19.86 -43.94
C LYS A 2 22.28 -20.32 -42.47
N LYS A 3 23.07 -21.34 -42.13
CA LYS A 3 23.23 -21.83 -40.75
C LYS A 3 23.95 -20.81 -39.84
N MET A 4 24.90 -20.05 -40.38
CA MET A 4 25.60 -18.99 -39.65
C MET A 4 24.71 -17.76 -39.44
N LEU A 5 23.89 -17.41 -40.44
CA LEU A 5 22.90 -16.34 -40.31
C LEU A 5 21.85 -16.67 -39.24
N PHE A 6 21.37 -17.92 -39.20
CA PHE A 6 20.42 -18.38 -38.20
C PHE A 6 21.02 -18.40 -36.79
N SER A 7 22.29 -18.81 -36.65
CA SER A 7 22.99 -18.80 -35.37
C SER A 7 23.22 -17.37 -34.85
N LEU A 8 23.52 -16.41 -35.74
CA LEU A 8 23.68 -15.00 -35.37
C LEU A 8 22.35 -14.36 -34.94
N LEU A 9 21.26 -14.74 -35.58
CA LEU A 9 19.90 -14.33 -35.22
C LEU A 9 19.49 -14.87 -33.83
N LEU A 10 19.83 -16.13 -33.54
CA LEU A 10 19.53 -16.76 -32.25
C LEU A 10 20.29 -16.07 -31.10
N ILE A 11 21.56 -15.74 -31.32
CA ILE A 11 22.39 -15.04 -30.33
C ILE A 11 21.85 -13.62 -30.09
N GLY A 12 21.49 -12.88 -31.15
CA GLY A 12 20.87 -11.56 -31.02
C GLY A 12 19.56 -11.58 -30.22
N ALA A 13 18.73 -12.62 -30.40
CA ALA A 13 17.49 -12.79 -29.63
C ALA A 13 17.72 -13.12 -28.14
N MET A 14 18.84 -13.76 -27.79
CA MET A 14 19.20 -14.04 -26.39
C MET A 14 19.71 -12.80 -25.63
N PHE A 15 20.24 -11.79 -26.33
CA PHE A 15 20.66 -10.53 -25.71
C PHE A 15 19.50 -9.52 -25.56
N ALA A 16 18.44 -9.64 -26.37
CA ALA A 16 17.28 -8.74 -26.33
C ALA A 16 16.37 -8.96 -25.10
N SER A 17 16.53 -10.06 -24.37
CA SER A 17 15.64 -10.48 -23.28
C SER A 17 16.15 -10.16 -21.86
N GLN A 18 17.15 -9.29 -21.71
CA GLN A 18 17.72 -8.94 -20.40
C GLN A 18 17.16 -7.66 -19.75
N MET A 19 15.90 -7.28 -20.03
CA MET A 19 15.24 -6.21 -19.27
C MET A 19 14.59 -6.79 -18.00
N VAL A 20 15.38 -6.96 -16.95
CA VAL A 20 14.85 -7.25 -15.60
C VAL A 20 14.62 -5.90 -14.91
N VAL A 21 13.35 -5.50 -14.79
CA VAL A 21 12.97 -4.36 -13.93
C VAL A 21 12.84 -4.88 -12.52
N ALA A 22 13.56 -4.28 -11.57
CA ALA A 22 13.40 -4.61 -10.16
C ALA A 22 11.96 -4.33 -9.72
N ALA A 23 11.36 -5.24 -8.95
CA ALA A 23 10.04 -5.00 -8.36
C ALA A 23 10.11 -3.85 -7.35
N ALA A 24 8.99 -3.14 -7.17
CA ALA A 24 8.89 -2.12 -6.13
C ALA A 24 9.11 -2.74 -4.74
N ASP A 25 10.03 -2.16 -3.97
CA ASP A 25 10.29 -2.49 -2.58
C ASP A 25 9.21 -1.89 -1.68
N LEU A 26 8.28 -2.74 -1.24
CA LEU A 26 7.24 -2.37 -0.28
C LEU A 26 7.79 -2.23 1.15
N GLU A 27 8.98 -2.77 1.41
CA GLU A 27 9.65 -2.75 2.71
C GLU A 27 10.66 -1.60 2.83
N VAL A 28 10.65 -0.67 1.88
CA VAL A 28 11.50 0.52 1.94
C VAL A 28 11.20 1.32 3.22
N ASN A 29 12.24 1.57 4.02
CA ASN A 29 12.13 2.17 5.34
C ASN A 29 12.97 3.45 5.43
N THR A 30 12.40 4.55 4.93
CA THR A 30 12.96 5.90 5.12
C THR A 30 12.50 6.48 6.46
N PRO A 31 13.17 7.52 6.99
CA PRO A 31 12.70 8.22 8.20
C PRO A 31 11.27 8.74 8.08
N ALA A 32 10.86 9.23 6.89
CA ALA A 32 9.50 9.70 6.63
C ALA A 32 8.47 8.56 6.72
N ILE A 33 8.77 7.42 6.09
CA ILE A 33 7.92 6.22 6.15
C ILE A 33 7.79 5.72 7.59
N SER A 34 8.89 5.67 8.34
CA SER A 34 8.89 5.27 9.74
C SER A 34 8.03 6.18 10.61
N ALA A 35 8.08 7.50 10.40
CA ALA A 35 7.24 8.45 11.13
C ALA A 35 5.74 8.24 10.84
N ILE A 36 5.38 8.01 9.57
CA ILE A 36 3.99 7.74 9.17
C ILE A 36 3.51 6.41 9.78
N LYS A 37 4.31 5.34 9.67
CA LYS A 37 4.00 4.03 10.28
C LYS A 37 3.81 4.17 11.80
N GLY A 38 4.65 4.96 12.48
CA GLY A 38 4.51 5.22 13.91
C GLY A 38 3.20 5.93 14.27
N SER A 39 2.80 6.93 13.48
CA SER A 39 1.51 7.63 13.62
C SER A 39 0.32 6.67 13.46
N MET A 40 0.35 5.81 12.43
CA MET A 40 -0.67 4.78 12.19
C MET A 40 -0.72 3.74 13.33
N GLN A 41 0.43 3.26 13.80
CA GLN A 41 0.52 2.31 14.91
C GLN A 41 -0.08 2.88 16.20
N SER A 42 0.21 4.15 16.52
CA SER A 42 -0.38 4.83 17.67
C SER A 42 -1.90 4.92 17.57
N ARG A 43 -2.43 5.21 16.37
CA ARG A 43 -3.87 5.31 16.11
C ARG A 43 -4.58 3.96 16.10
N HIS A 44 -3.86 2.87 15.80
CA HIS A 44 -4.45 1.54 15.64
C HIS A 44 -5.25 1.09 16.87
N ALA A 45 -4.83 1.46 18.08
CA ALA A 45 -5.56 1.16 19.32
C ALA A 45 -7.01 1.70 19.32
N GLN A 46 -7.27 2.81 18.62
CA GLN A 46 -8.62 3.39 18.48
C GLN A 46 -9.44 2.65 17.43
N LEU A 47 -8.81 2.12 16.37
CA LEU A 47 -9.49 1.41 15.29
C LEU A 47 -9.73 -0.08 15.59
N ALA A 48 -8.88 -0.70 16.41
CA ALA A 48 -8.92 -2.14 16.68
C ALA A 48 -10.30 -2.65 17.14
N PRO A 49 -11.02 -2.00 18.09
CA PRO A 49 -12.36 -2.44 18.49
C PRO A 49 -13.38 -2.38 17.33
N HIS A 50 -13.23 -1.41 16.42
CA HIS A 50 -14.13 -1.24 15.29
C HIS A 50 -13.85 -2.24 14.16
N TYR A 51 -12.60 -2.69 13.99
CA TYR A 51 -12.29 -3.83 13.13
C TYR A 51 -12.89 -5.11 13.71
N ALA A 52 -12.72 -5.33 15.02
CA ALA A 52 -13.23 -6.52 15.69
C ALA A 52 -14.76 -6.63 15.64
N SER A 53 -15.48 -5.51 15.72
CA SER A 53 -16.94 -5.48 15.59
C SER A 53 -17.46 -5.52 14.15
N GLY A 54 -16.58 -5.38 13.15
CA GLY A 54 -16.96 -5.22 11.75
C GLY A 54 -17.53 -3.84 11.39
N ALA A 55 -17.51 -2.88 12.33
CA ALA A 55 -17.95 -1.50 12.07
C ALA A 55 -17.08 -0.80 11.00
N VAL A 56 -15.79 -1.13 10.95
CA VAL A 56 -14.86 -0.67 9.90
C VAL A 56 -14.14 -1.84 9.25
N GLY A 57 -13.66 -1.63 8.02
CA GLY A 57 -12.86 -2.62 7.30
C GLY A 57 -12.07 -1.99 6.16
N LEU A 58 -11.20 -2.80 5.55
CA LEU A 58 -10.37 -2.37 4.43
C LEU A 58 -11.17 -2.33 3.12
N THR A 59 -10.89 -1.33 2.28
CA THR A 59 -11.35 -1.23 0.90
C THR A 59 -10.38 -1.96 -0.04
N LYS A 60 -10.77 -2.14 -1.31
CA LYS A 60 -9.97 -2.85 -2.32
C LYS A 60 -8.62 -2.18 -2.63
N ASP A 61 -8.52 -0.89 -2.34
CA ASP A 61 -7.34 -0.03 -2.50
C ASP A 61 -6.56 0.17 -1.19
N GLY A 62 -6.86 -0.63 -0.16
CA GLY A 62 -6.12 -0.63 1.10
C GLY A 62 -6.44 0.53 2.04
N MET A 63 -7.51 1.30 1.78
CA MET A 63 -8.01 2.34 2.68
C MET A 63 -8.98 1.75 3.71
N VAL A 64 -9.34 2.54 4.72
CA VAL A 64 -10.30 2.18 5.76
C VAL A 64 -11.65 2.82 5.46
N ALA A 65 -12.73 2.04 5.59
CA ALA A 65 -14.09 2.53 5.45
C ALA A 65 -14.97 2.04 6.59
N VAL A 66 -15.97 2.84 6.96
CA VAL A 66 -17.09 2.41 7.81
C VAL A 66 -17.96 1.46 7.00
N ARG A 67 -18.13 0.23 7.49
CA ARG A 67 -18.91 -0.84 6.87
C ARG A 67 -20.30 -0.94 7.47
N ASP A 68 -20.39 -0.82 8.79
CA ASP A 68 -21.64 -0.78 9.51
C ASP A 68 -21.58 0.29 10.60
N ALA A 69 -22.18 1.45 10.32
CA ALA A 69 -22.29 2.52 11.29
C ALA A 69 -23.25 2.16 12.45
N ASN A 70 -24.16 1.20 12.26
CA ASN A 70 -25.12 0.79 13.29
C ASN A 70 -24.47 -0.09 14.37
N ALA A 71 -23.35 -0.72 14.07
CA ALA A 71 -22.49 -1.37 15.06
C ALA A 71 -21.79 -0.38 16.03
N VAL A 72 -21.96 0.93 15.85
CA VAL A 72 -21.37 1.99 16.70
C VAL A 72 -22.46 2.91 17.27
N PRO A 73 -22.45 3.19 18.59
CA PRO A 73 -23.40 4.11 19.20
C PRO A 73 -23.39 5.48 18.52
N LEU A 74 -24.57 6.09 18.34
CA LEU A 74 -24.72 7.34 17.60
C LEU A 74 -23.75 8.45 18.08
N LYS A 75 -23.56 8.57 19.39
CA LYS A 75 -22.66 9.55 20.00
C LYS A 75 -21.18 9.39 19.59
N ASP A 76 -20.77 8.19 19.19
CA ASP A 76 -19.37 7.87 18.88
C ASP A 76 -19.08 7.89 17.37
N ARG A 77 -20.10 7.95 16.51
CA ARG A 77 -19.95 7.88 15.05
C ARG A 77 -19.15 9.04 14.46
N ALA A 78 -19.32 10.25 15.00
CA ALA A 78 -18.56 11.41 14.56
C ALA A 78 -17.05 11.25 14.87
N SER A 79 -16.73 10.73 16.06
CA SER A 79 -15.36 10.40 16.46
C SER A 79 -14.76 9.34 15.54
N LEU A 80 -15.52 8.26 15.28
CA LEU A 80 -15.09 7.19 14.35
C LEU A 80 -14.73 7.75 12.97
N ASN A 81 -15.58 8.59 12.39
CA ASN A 81 -15.32 9.20 11.09
C ASN A 81 -14.02 10.02 11.09
N GLY A 82 -13.74 10.74 12.19
CA GLY A 82 -12.48 11.47 12.37
C GLY A 82 -11.26 10.55 12.40
N VAL A 83 -11.33 9.45 13.14
CA VAL A 83 -10.24 8.46 13.21
C VAL A 83 -10.01 7.79 11.85
N VAL A 84 -11.07 7.41 11.14
CA VAL A 84 -10.99 6.83 9.79
C VAL A 84 -10.37 7.82 8.80
N ALA A 85 -10.77 9.09 8.85
CA ALA A 85 -10.20 10.13 8.00
C ALA A 85 -8.70 10.34 8.26
N ALA A 86 -8.29 10.39 9.52
CA ALA A 86 -6.89 10.54 9.91
C ALA A 86 -6.03 9.34 9.47
N GLU A 87 -6.55 8.12 9.61
CA GLU A 87 -5.90 6.89 9.14
C GLU A 87 -5.70 6.89 7.62
N ASN A 88 -6.74 7.27 6.85
CA ASN A 88 -6.64 7.33 5.39
C ASN A 88 -5.71 8.45 4.90
N ALA A 89 -5.63 9.56 5.63
CA ALA A 89 -4.66 10.62 5.33
C ALA A 89 -3.22 10.10 5.46
N ASP A 90 -2.92 9.31 6.50
CA ASP A 90 -1.59 8.73 6.68
C ASP A 90 -1.32 7.58 5.68
N ARG A 91 -2.30 6.74 5.35
CA ARG A 91 -2.17 5.73 4.28
C ARG A 91 -1.85 6.35 2.93
N THR A 92 -2.53 7.44 2.58
CA THR A 92 -2.28 8.16 1.33
C THR A 92 -0.84 8.70 1.29
N LYS A 93 -0.36 9.29 2.39
CA LYS A 93 1.05 9.73 2.50
C LYS A 93 2.00 8.54 2.39
N LEU A 94 1.73 7.45 3.10
CA LEU A 94 2.57 6.26 3.09
C LEU A 94 2.75 5.71 1.67
N TYR A 95 1.67 5.54 0.92
CA TYR A 95 1.74 5.05 -0.45
C TYR A 95 2.52 5.99 -1.37
N LYS A 96 2.36 7.31 -1.19
CA LYS A 96 3.15 8.30 -1.91
C LYS A 96 4.65 8.22 -1.59
N GLU A 97 5.00 8.08 -0.32
CA GLU A 97 6.41 7.99 0.11
C GLU A 97 7.06 6.70 -0.37
N ILE A 98 6.36 5.57 -0.30
CA ILE A 98 6.85 4.29 -0.85
C ILE A 98 7.07 4.41 -2.36
N ALA A 99 6.12 5.00 -3.10
CA ALA A 99 6.28 5.22 -4.53
C ALA A 99 7.48 6.13 -4.83
N THR A 100 7.62 7.24 -4.11
CA THR A 100 8.75 8.17 -4.27
C THR A 100 10.09 7.51 -3.97
N ALA A 101 10.14 6.63 -2.97
CA ALA A 101 11.36 5.92 -2.61
C ALA A 101 11.74 4.81 -3.62
N ASN A 102 10.79 4.36 -4.45
CA ASN A 102 10.99 3.34 -5.47
C ASN A 102 11.33 3.89 -6.87
N GLY A 103 11.35 5.22 -7.05
CA GLY A 103 11.68 5.89 -8.32
C GLY A 103 10.46 6.31 -9.11
#